data_AF-A0A1C6GGA8-F1
#
_entry.id   AF-A0A1C6GGA8-F1
#
_cell.length_a   1.000
_cell.length_b   1.000
_cell.length_c   1.000
_cell.angle_alpha   90.00
_cell.angle_beta   90.00
_cell.angle_gamma   90.00
#
_symmetry.space_group_name_H-M   'P 1'
#
loop_
_entity.id
_entity.type
_entity.pdbx_description
1 polymer ?
#
loop_
_entity_poly.entity_id
_entity_poly.type
_entity_poly.pdbx_seq_one_letter_code
_entity_poly.pdbx_strand_id
1 'polypeptide(L)' 'MTIYNYDKHQDYKFEYKKDHILVDKFYTTTNKYAPYTSMMSKSDLTEEEFDNICEDWYVRKHREEAARANHKKVS' A
#
# COMPACT_ATOMS: atom_id res chain seq x y z
N MET A 1 -18.74 -0.56 2.46
CA MET A 1 -18.32 -1.53 3.50
C MET A 1 -16.89 -1.91 3.20
N THR A 2 -15.97 -1.73 4.14
CA THR A 2 -14.61 -2.31 4.03
C THR A 2 -14.71 -3.79 4.35
N ILE A 3 -14.10 -4.64 3.52
CA ILE A 3 -14.20 -6.09 3.62
C ILE A 3 -12.96 -6.66 4.30
N TYR A 4 -11.77 -6.23 3.89
CA TYR A 4 -10.49 -6.64 4.48
C TYR A 4 -9.60 -5.42 4.74
N ASN A 5 -8.74 -5.54 5.75
CA ASN A 5 -7.74 -4.52 6.10
C ASN A 5 -6.37 -5.18 6.27
N TYR A 6 -5.33 -4.47 5.84
CA TYR A 6 -3.95 -4.90 5.99
C TYR A 6 -3.13 -3.80 6.67
N ASP A 7 -2.78 -4.03 7.93
CA ASP A 7 -2.08 -3.06 8.79
C ASP A 7 -0.72 -3.60 9.29
N LYS A 8 -0.12 -4.59 8.61
CA LYS A 8 1.16 -5.18 9.06
C LYS A 8 2.35 -4.23 8.96
N HIS A 9 2.31 -3.28 8.03
CA HIS A 9 3.40 -2.32 7.81
C HIS A 9 3.00 -0.95 8.36
N GLN A 10 3.84 -0.36 9.22
CA GLN A 10 3.53 0.94 9.81
C GLN A 10 3.45 2.06 8.76
N ASP A 11 4.21 1.93 7.68
CA ASP A 11 4.32 2.94 6.63
C ASP A 11 3.07 3.03 5.74
N TYR A 12 2.30 1.94 5.62
CA TYR A 12 1.16 1.85 4.70
C TYR A 12 0.01 1.04 5.28
N LYS A 13 -1.22 1.52 5.09
CA LYS A 13 -2.45 0.78 5.39
C LYS A 13 -3.19 0.47 4.12
N PHE A 14 -3.72 -0.74 4.02
CA PHE A 14 -4.51 -1.16 2.88
C PHE A 14 -5.94 -1.48 3.31
N GLU A 15 -6.91 -0.96 2.58
CA GLU A 15 -8.32 -1.29 2.78
C GLU A 15 -8.91 -1.85 1.49
N TYR A 16 -9.49 -3.04 1.54
CA TYR A 16 -10.22 -3.59 0.41
C TYR A 16 -11.71 -3.28 0.50
N LYS A 17 -12.23 -2.62 -0.54
CA LYS A 17 -13.62 -2.23 -0.72
C LYS A 17 -14.13 -2.80 -2.02
N LYS A 18 -14.54 -4.07 -1.98
CA LYS A 18 -15.17 -4.82 -3.07
C LYS A 18 -14.34 -4.88 -4.34
N ASP A 19 -14.22 -3.83 -5.13
CA ASP A 19 -13.49 -3.81 -6.40
C ASP A 19 -12.23 -2.94 -6.36
N HIS A 20 -11.90 -2.38 -5.19
CA HIS A 20 -10.75 -1.50 -5.02
C HIS A 20 -9.96 -1.84 -3.76
N ILE A 21 -8.64 -1.71 -3.86
CA ILE A 21 -7.72 -1.66 -2.73
C ILE A 21 -7.27 -0.22 -2.57
N LEU A 22 -7.66 0.42 -1.48
CA LEU A 22 -7.18 1.74 -1.09
C LEU A 22 -5.88 1.59 -0.32
N VAL A 23 -4.94 2.51 -0.55
CA VAL A 23 -3.66 2.55 0.15
C VAL A 23 -3.49 3.92 0.77
N ASP A 24 -3.36 3.95 2.08
CA ASP A 24 -3.00 5.14 2.84
C ASP A 24 -1.53 5.05 3.25
N LYS A 25 -0.81 6.17 3.18
CA LYS A 25 0.59 6.28 3.60
C LYS A 25 0.68 7.03 4.92
N PHE A 26 1.55 6.57 5.81
CA PHE A 26 1.92 7.31 7.00
C PHE A 26 2.90 8.44 6.66
N TYR A 27 2.51 9.67 6.98
CA TYR A 27 3.37 10.83 6.84
C TYR A 27 3.90 11.26 8.20
N THR A 28 5.20 11.08 8.41
CA THR A 28 5.88 11.46 9.67
C THR A 28 5.83 12.96 9.93
N THR A 29 5.78 13.79 8.88
CA THR A 29 5.66 15.25 8.99
C THR A 29 4.35 15.70 9.62
N THR A 30 3.25 15.00 9.35
CA THR A 30 1.92 15.30 9.89
C THR A 30 1.48 14.31 10.98
N ASN A 31 2.29 13.29 11.25
CA ASN A 31 2.02 12.17 12.15
C ASN A 31 0.66 11.49 11.92
N LYS A 32 0.26 11.34 10.64
CA LYS A 32 -1.07 10.88 10.24
C LYS A 32 -1.00 10.03 8.97
N TYR A 33 -1.97 9.13 8.83
CA TYR A 33 -2.24 8.46 7.56
C TYR A 33 -3.02 9.37 6.64
N ALA A 34 -2.68 9.37 5.36
CA ALA A 34 -3.43 10.07 4.32
C ALA A 34 -3.51 9.22 3.04
N PRO A 35 -4.58 9.39 2.23
CA PRO A 35 -4.73 8.71 0.95
C PRO A 35 -3.50 8.86 0.08
N TYR A 36 -2.94 7.74 -0.36
CA TYR A 36 -1.74 7.71 -1.19
C TYR A 36 -2.06 7.24 -2.60
N THR A 37 -2.71 6.09 -2.75
CA THR A 37 -3.14 5.58 -4.05
C THR A 37 -4.28 4.59 -3.90
N SER A 38 -4.88 4.21 -5.02
CA SER A 38 -5.88 3.15 -5.09
C SER A 38 -5.57 2.22 -6.26
N MET A 39 -5.90 0.96 -6.12
CA MET A 39 -5.71 -0.06 -7.15
C MET A 39 -7.03 -0.76 -7.42
N MET A 40 -7.38 -0.91 -8.70
CA MET A 40 -8.46 -1.79 -9.12
C MET A 40 -8.11 -3.22 -8.71
N SER A 41 -9.10 -3.93 -8.19
CA SER A 41 -8.98 -5.35 -7.90
C SER A 41 -10.24 -6.11 -8.32
N LYS A 42 -10.15 -7.44 -8.31
CA LYS A 42 -11.32 -8.29 -8.50
C LYS A 42 -12.32 -8.07 -7.38
N SER A 43 -13.60 -8.27 -7.68
CA SER A 43 -14.72 -8.05 -6.75
C SER A 43 -14.83 -9.10 -5.64
N ASP A 44 -14.17 -10.22 -5.84
CA ASP A 44 -14.31 -11.48 -5.12
C ASP A 44 -12.97 -11.99 -4.57
N LEU A 45 -12.02 -11.09 -4.29
CA LEU A 45 -10.78 -11.47 -3.61
C LEU A 45 -11.07 -12.16 -2.28
N THR A 46 -10.33 -13.24 -2.03
CA THR A 46 -10.16 -13.81 -0.70
C THR A 46 -9.22 -12.96 0.15
N GLU A 47 -9.29 -13.11 1.47
CA GLU A 47 -8.37 -12.45 2.41
C GLU A 47 -6.90 -12.79 2.10
N GLU A 48 -6.61 -14.06 1.78
CA GLU A 48 -5.25 -14.50 1.43
C GLU A 48 -4.73 -13.87 0.14
N GLU A 49 -5.56 -13.78 -0.91
CA GLU A 49 -5.18 -13.08 -2.14
C GLU A 49 -4.97 -11.59 -1.89
N PHE A 50 -5.82 -10.96 -1.07
CA PHE A 50 -5.67 -9.57 -0.68
C PHE A 50 -4.35 -9.34 0.09
N ASP A 51 -4.04 -10.17 1.07
CA ASP A 51 -2.79 -10.12 1.84
C ASP A 51 -1.57 -10.24 0.92
N ASN A 52 -1.59 -11.21 -0.01
CA ASN A 52 -0.52 -11.42 -0.97
C ASN A 52 -0.32 -10.22 -1.89
N ILE A 53 -1.41 -9.58 -2.34
CA ILE A 53 -1.35 -8.35 -3.16
C ILE A 53 -0.73 -7.20 -2.34
N CYS A 54 -1.13 -7.05 -1.08
CA CYS A 54 -0.60 -5.99 -0.21
C CYS A 54 0.90 -6.17 0.03
N GLU A 55 1.36 -7.39 0.30
CA GLU A 55 2.78 -7.72 0.46
C GLU A 55 3.60 -7.48 -0.80
N ASP A 56 3.15 -7.98 -1.96
CA ASP A 56 3.85 -7.76 -3.23
C ASP A 56 3.98 -6.27 -3.55
N TRP A 57 2.88 -5.51 -3.36
CA TRP A 57 2.88 -4.07 -3.57
C TRP A 57 3.86 -3.37 -2.64
N TYR A 58 3.86 -3.72 -1.35
CA TYR A 58 4.74 -3.12 -0.35
C TYR A 58 6.22 -3.35 -0.72
N VAL A 59 6.59 -4.60 -1.02
CA VAL A 59 7.96 -4.95 -1.42
C VAL A 59 8.39 -4.19 -2.67
N ARG A 60 7.52 -4.12 -3.68
CA ARG A 60 7.80 -3.37 -4.91
C ARG A 60 7.98 -1.88 -4.64
N LYS A 61 7.11 -1.27 -3.82
CA LYS A 61 7.21 0.16 -3.51
C LYS A 61 8.45 0.52 -2.72
N HIS A 62 8.84 -0.29 -1.73
CA HIS A 62 10.10 -0.05 -1.02
C HIS A 62 11.31 -0.15 -1.95
N ARG A 63 11.32 -1.08 -2.91
CA ARG A 63 12.39 -1.17 -3.92
C ARG A 63 12.41 0.06 -4.84
N GLU A 64 11.25 0.54 -5.29
CA GLU A 64 11.14 1.75 -6.10
C GLU A 64 11.62 3.00 -5.35
N GLU A 65 11.23 3.15 -4.08
CA GLU A 65 11.66 4.28 -3.23
C GLU A 65 13.17 4.23 -2.96
N ALA A 66 13.74 3.05 -2.69
CA ALA A 66 15.18 2.87 -2.52
C ALA A 66 15.96 3.20 -3.81
N ALA A 67 15.46 2.75 -4.97
CA ALA A 67 16.06 3.06 -6.26
C ALA A 67 16.03 4.57 -6.57
N ARG A 68 14.91 5.24 -6.30
CA ARG A 68 14.79 6.70 -6.45
C ARG A 68 15.73 7.45 -5.51
N ALA A 69 15.86 7.01 -4.27
CA ALA A 69 16.78 7.61 -3.31
C ALA A 69 18.25 7.48 -3.75
N ASN A 70 18.63 6.32 -4.32
CA ASN A 70 19.96 6.12 -4.89
C ASN A 70 20.20 6.98 -6.13
N HIS A 71 19.22 7.08 -7.04
CA HIS A 71 19.33 7.95 -8.22
C HIS A 71 19.50 9.43 -7.83
N LYS A 72 18.84 9.88 -6.75
CA LYS A 72 18.98 11.26 -6.24
C LYS A 72 20.33 11.53 -5.57
N LYS A 73 21.02 10.50 -5.06
CA LYS A 73 22.36 10.64 -4.46
C LYS A 73 23.48 10.69 -5.49
N VAL A 74 23.24 10.14 -6.68
CA VAL A 74 24.24 10.01 -7.76
C VAL A 74 24.12 11.15 -8.79
N SER A 75 22.99 11.87 -8.81
CA SER A 75 22.79 13.11 -9.57
C SER A 75 23.21 14.35 -8.78
#